data_AF-A0A965KFK4-F1
#
_entry.id   AF-A0A965KFK4-F1
#
_cell.length_a   1.000
_cell.length_b   1.000
_cell.length_c   1.000
_cell.angle_alpha   90.00
_cell.angle_beta   90.00
_cell.angle_gamma   90.00
#
_symmetry.space_group_name_H-M   'P 1'
#
loop_
_entity.id
_entity.type
_entity.pdbx_description
1 polymer ?
#
loop_
_entity_poly.entity_id
_entity_poly.type
_entity_poly.pdbx_seq_one_letter_code
_entity_poly.pdbx_strand_id
1 'polypeptide(L)'
;MRNLLPLLCLLSAGLAADKAPGDELAKLDARELHNRGTQRLAEGDLAGAEDALRASLGRDIDPLRPPALHNLGHVRFGKGKAVLGGKTTGDVTELSIARSYLEAADADISDMKDQIDLIDKARAENREPDYVPATSALGGGINTFRTIKKLIPKEEAMVTKRNGVVAAWTRSVADFRGAHELDAADAQAKANADAIEELLRALRRETTALEEAIEAQRKKLEELRAVIQELVKRIPDDKLPQNTEGEGDDDENFLPPERQKPKPGAGDPKKGKPGEEQKMTEQEARGSLEGLKNEFGRKMPAGGQDGKGGSGGKANDKKGKDY
;
A
#
# COMPACT_ATOMS: atom_id res chain seq x y z
N MET A 1 -10.03 -41.83 -36.97
CA MET A 1 -10.50 -41.16 -38.22
C MET A 1 -11.78 -40.45 -37.86
N ARG A 2 -12.02 -39.16 -38.02
CA ARG A 2 -11.39 -38.09 -38.82
C ARG A 2 -11.85 -36.77 -38.18
N ASN A 3 -10.96 -35.79 -38.22
CA ASN A 3 -11.11 -34.38 -37.86
C ASN A 3 -12.42 -33.75 -38.37
N LEU A 4 -12.91 -32.72 -37.66
CA LEU A 4 -13.41 -31.48 -38.25
C LEU A 4 -13.25 -30.32 -37.24
N LEU A 5 -12.57 -29.28 -37.69
CA LEU A 5 -12.20 -28.05 -36.99
C LEU A 5 -13.40 -27.28 -36.39
N PRO A 6 -13.22 -26.51 -35.30
CA PRO A 6 -14.06 -25.35 -35.03
C PRO A 6 -13.61 -24.17 -35.90
N LEU A 7 -14.53 -23.62 -36.69
CA LEU A 7 -14.37 -22.39 -37.45
C LEU A 7 -14.33 -21.22 -36.45
N LEU A 8 -13.14 -20.64 -36.24
CA LEU A 8 -12.94 -19.46 -35.41
C LEU A 8 -13.43 -18.23 -36.21
N CYS A 9 -14.69 -17.82 -36.03
CA CYS A 9 -15.16 -16.52 -36.49
C CYS A 9 -14.55 -15.43 -35.61
N LEU A 10 -13.44 -14.85 -36.06
CA LEU A 10 -12.91 -13.58 -35.56
C LEU A 10 -13.94 -12.47 -35.84
N LEU A 11 -14.82 -12.22 -34.88
CA LEU A 11 -15.51 -10.94 -34.74
C LEU A 11 -14.45 -9.92 -34.31
N SER A 12 -13.84 -9.27 -35.29
CA SER A 12 -13.13 -8.02 -35.10
C SER A 12 -14.15 -6.96 -34.68
N ALA A 13 -14.44 -6.90 -33.38
CA ALA A 13 -15.05 -5.74 -32.76
C ALA A 13 -14.06 -4.57 -32.92
N GLY A 14 -14.40 -3.67 -33.83
CA GLY A 14 -13.69 -2.40 -33.95
C GLY A 14 -13.72 -1.71 -32.60
N LEU A 15 -12.54 -1.47 -32.04
CA LEU A 15 -12.32 -0.51 -30.97
C LEU A 15 -12.79 0.85 -31.50
N ALA A 16 -14.05 1.19 -31.22
CA ALA A 16 -14.48 2.57 -31.22
C ALA A 16 -13.62 3.26 -30.17
N ALA A 17 -12.76 4.18 -30.62
CA ALA A 17 -12.02 5.07 -29.75
C ALA A 17 -13.02 5.76 -28.81
N ASP A 18 -12.90 5.44 -27.54
CA ASP A 18 -13.69 6.03 -26.46
C ASP A 18 -13.41 7.54 -26.48
N LYS A 19 -14.36 8.32 -27.04
CA LYS A 19 -14.25 9.77 -26.98
C LYS A 19 -14.32 10.15 -25.51
N ALA A 20 -13.28 10.85 -25.03
CA ALA A 20 -13.25 11.34 -23.67
C ALA A 20 -14.58 12.05 -23.33
N PRO A 21 -15.25 11.72 -22.21
CA PRO A 21 -16.59 12.20 -21.88
C PRO A 21 -16.73 13.73 -21.87
N GLY A 22 -15.61 14.46 -21.75
CA GLY A 22 -15.57 15.92 -21.84
C GLY A 22 -15.98 16.49 -23.21
N ASP A 23 -15.75 15.81 -24.32
CA ASP A 23 -16.06 16.34 -25.67
C ASP A 23 -17.57 16.26 -26.02
N GLU A 24 -18.32 15.39 -25.33
CA GLU A 24 -19.77 15.32 -25.48
C GLU A 24 -20.50 16.31 -24.57
N LEU A 25 -20.05 16.45 -23.31
CA LEU A 25 -20.61 17.43 -22.38
C LEU A 25 -20.38 18.88 -22.85
N ALA A 26 -19.28 19.15 -23.56
CA ALA A 26 -18.97 20.48 -24.08
C ALA A 26 -20.00 21.02 -25.07
N LYS A 27 -20.74 20.13 -25.76
CA LYS A 27 -21.73 20.47 -26.79
C LYS A 27 -23.12 20.76 -26.21
N LEU A 28 -23.33 20.42 -24.94
CA LEU A 28 -24.61 20.56 -24.27
C LEU A 28 -24.72 21.92 -23.57
N ASP A 29 -25.92 22.48 -23.55
CA ASP A 29 -26.23 23.68 -22.79
C ASP A 29 -26.39 23.39 -21.28
N ALA A 30 -26.56 24.43 -20.47
CA ALA A 30 -26.66 24.30 -19.02
C ALA A 30 -27.82 23.41 -18.55
N ARG A 31 -28.96 23.47 -19.25
CA ARG A 31 -30.18 22.73 -18.90
C ARG A 31 -30.08 21.28 -19.35
N GLU A 32 -29.53 21.02 -20.53
CA GLU A 32 -29.22 19.68 -21.03
C GLU A 32 -28.22 18.99 -20.10
N LEU A 33 -27.17 19.69 -19.66
CA LEU A 33 -26.21 19.20 -18.67
C LEU A 33 -26.88 18.88 -17.34
N HIS A 34 -27.75 19.76 -16.84
CA HIS A 34 -28.52 19.50 -15.61
C HIS A 34 -29.39 18.25 -15.75
N ASN A 35 -30.20 18.17 -16.81
CA ASN A 35 -31.09 17.05 -17.07
C ASN A 35 -30.32 15.73 -17.22
N ARG A 36 -29.19 15.74 -17.94
CA ARG A 36 -28.30 14.59 -18.08
C ARG A 36 -27.74 14.15 -16.72
N GLY A 37 -27.32 15.10 -15.90
CA GLY A 37 -26.84 14.84 -14.54
C GLY A 37 -27.92 14.23 -13.65
N THR A 38 -29.13 14.78 -13.67
CA THR A 38 -30.29 14.28 -12.92
C THR A 38 -30.69 12.88 -13.37
N GLN A 39 -30.68 12.61 -14.68
CA GLN A 39 -30.96 11.27 -15.22
C GLN A 39 -29.90 10.26 -14.75
N ARG A 40 -28.61 10.59 -14.87
CA ARG A 40 -27.52 9.70 -14.44
C ARG A 40 -27.56 9.44 -12.93
N LEU A 41 -27.93 10.44 -12.13
CA LEU A 41 -28.16 10.27 -10.70
C LEU A 41 -29.27 9.24 -10.44
N ALA A 42 -30.39 9.33 -11.17
CA ALA A 42 -31.48 8.36 -11.06
C ALA A 42 -31.08 6.94 -11.50
N GLU A 43 -30.18 6.83 -12.48
CA GLU A 43 -29.60 5.57 -12.97
C GLU A 43 -28.52 4.99 -12.03
N GLY A 44 -28.07 5.76 -11.03
CA GLY A 44 -27.00 5.37 -10.12
C GLY A 44 -25.58 5.58 -10.68
N ASP A 45 -25.44 6.19 -11.85
CA ASP A 45 -24.15 6.64 -12.41
C ASP A 45 -23.68 7.92 -11.69
N LEU A 46 -23.16 7.74 -10.48
CA LEU A 46 -22.72 8.85 -9.64
C LEU A 46 -21.54 9.61 -10.24
N ALA A 47 -20.65 8.95 -10.97
CA ALA A 47 -19.50 9.60 -11.60
C ALA A 47 -19.96 10.50 -12.75
N GLY A 48 -20.73 9.94 -13.68
CA GLY A 48 -21.24 10.72 -14.80
C GLY A 48 -22.26 11.77 -14.40
N ALA A 49 -23.00 11.58 -13.30
CA ALA A 49 -23.88 12.59 -12.72
C ALA A 49 -23.07 13.78 -12.17
N GLU A 50 -21.98 13.52 -11.42
CA GLU A 50 -21.11 14.58 -10.91
C GLU A 50 -20.52 15.42 -12.06
N ASP A 51 -20.01 14.77 -13.10
CA ASP A 51 -19.40 15.47 -14.24
C ASP A 51 -20.40 16.38 -14.95
N ALA A 52 -21.60 15.87 -15.22
CA ALA A 52 -22.64 16.65 -15.90
C ALA A 52 -23.20 17.79 -15.04
N LEU A 53 -23.44 17.57 -13.75
CA LEU A 53 -23.93 18.61 -12.83
C LEU A 53 -22.89 19.69 -12.58
N ARG A 54 -21.61 19.33 -12.44
CA ARG A 54 -20.51 20.32 -12.33
C ARG A 54 -20.34 21.13 -13.60
N ALA A 55 -20.47 20.49 -14.77
CA ALA A 55 -20.45 21.20 -16.04
C ALA A 55 -21.64 22.16 -16.18
N SER A 56 -22.84 21.75 -15.73
CA SER A 56 -24.03 22.63 -15.69
C SER A 56 -23.80 23.85 -14.79
N LEU A 57 -23.29 23.66 -13.57
CA LEU A 57 -22.95 24.75 -12.65
C LEU A 57 -21.90 25.69 -13.23
N GLY A 58 -20.92 25.15 -13.97
CA GLY A 58 -19.90 25.94 -14.66
C GLY A 58 -20.42 26.83 -15.80
N ARG A 59 -21.69 26.67 -16.22
CA ARG A 59 -22.36 27.57 -17.18
C ARG A 59 -23.00 28.78 -16.52
N ASP A 60 -23.02 28.82 -15.19
CA ASP A 60 -23.43 29.97 -14.38
C ASP A 60 -24.84 30.50 -14.65
N ILE A 61 -25.80 29.58 -14.87
CA ILE A 61 -27.21 29.91 -15.08
C ILE A 61 -27.95 29.89 -13.73
N ASP A 62 -28.27 31.09 -13.21
CA ASP A 62 -28.84 31.27 -11.86
C ASP A 62 -30.04 30.36 -11.54
N PRO A 63 -31.07 30.22 -12.42
CA PRO A 63 -32.22 29.38 -12.09
C PRO A 63 -31.91 27.87 -11.98
N LEU A 64 -30.80 27.42 -12.54
CA LEU A 64 -30.37 26.03 -12.48
C LEU A 64 -29.40 25.77 -11.32
N ARG A 65 -28.85 26.82 -10.70
CA ARG A 65 -27.85 26.69 -9.65
C ARG A 65 -28.39 25.96 -8.41
N PRO A 66 -29.55 26.34 -7.81
CA PRO A 66 -30.10 25.61 -6.66
C PRO A 66 -30.36 24.11 -6.93
N PRO A 67 -31.12 23.70 -7.98
CA PRO A 67 -31.39 22.28 -8.21
C PRO A 67 -30.15 21.48 -8.63
N ALA A 68 -29.17 22.10 -9.29
CA ALA A 68 -27.92 21.42 -9.61
C ALA A 68 -27.06 21.17 -8.36
N LEU A 69 -27.01 22.12 -7.42
CA LEU A 69 -26.36 21.93 -6.11
C LEU A 69 -27.06 20.85 -5.29
N HIS A 70 -28.40 20.87 -5.22
CA HIS A 70 -29.18 19.84 -4.54
C HIS A 70 -28.81 18.43 -5.03
N ASN A 71 -28.80 18.23 -6.36
CA ASN A 71 -28.47 16.93 -6.94
C ASN A 71 -26.99 16.56 -6.73
N LEU A 72 -26.08 17.54 -6.76
CA LEU A 72 -24.66 17.31 -6.50
C LEU A 72 -24.41 16.87 -5.04
N GLY A 73 -25.19 17.41 -4.10
CA GLY A 73 -25.25 16.94 -2.72
C GLY A 73 -25.52 15.44 -2.64
N HIS A 74 -26.58 14.96 -3.29
CA HIS A 74 -26.91 13.52 -3.35
C HIS A 74 -25.82 12.70 -4.00
N VAL A 75 -25.26 13.17 -5.11
CA VAL A 75 -24.17 12.46 -5.81
C VAL A 75 -22.97 12.27 -4.88
N ARG A 76 -22.48 13.32 -4.22
CA ARG A 76 -21.30 13.24 -3.35
C ARG A 76 -21.56 12.42 -2.09
N PHE A 77 -22.77 12.52 -1.53
CA PHE A 77 -23.19 11.64 -0.44
C PHE A 77 -23.17 10.17 -0.88
N GLY A 78 -23.79 9.87 -2.02
CA GLY A 78 -23.86 8.55 -2.62
C GLY A 78 -22.47 7.96 -2.91
N LYS A 79 -21.52 8.76 -3.41
CA LYS A 79 -20.15 8.31 -3.68
C LYS A 79 -19.44 7.91 -2.38
N GLY A 80 -19.58 8.72 -1.33
CA GLY A 80 -19.04 8.36 -0.02
C GLY A 80 -19.69 7.09 0.56
N LYS A 81 -21.00 6.93 0.40
CA LYS A 81 -21.72 5.72 0.81
C LYS A 81 -21.27 4.48 0.03
N ALA A 82 -21.03 4.60 -1.27
CA ALA A 82 -20.52 3.51 -2.11
C ALA A 82 -19.11 3.08 -1.67
N VAL A 83 -18.25 4.05 -1.32
CA VAL A 83 -16.93 3.76 -0.73
C VAL A 83 -17.10 2.98 0.57
N LEU A 84 -18.03 3.33 1.46
CA LEU A 84 -18.34 2.57 2.68
C LEU A 84 -19.09 1.25 2.45
N GLY A 85 -19.23 0.76 1.21
CA GLY A 85 -19.93 -0.49 0.92
C GLY A 85 -21.43 -0.41 1.15
N GLY A 86 -22.03 0.77 0.97
CA GLY A 86 -23.46 1.01 1.18
C GLY A 86 -23.83 1.42 2.61
N LYS A 87 -22.87 1.44 3.55
CA LYS A 87 -23.09 1.83 4.95
C LYS A 87 -22.96 3.34 5.14
N THR A 88 -23.54 3.86 6.22
CA THR A 88 -23.43 5.27 6.63
C THR A 88 -22.53 5.49 7.84
N THR A 89 -21.98 4.41 8.38
CA THR A 89 -20.99 4.38 9.47
C THR A 89 -19.75 3.65 8.99
N GLY A 90 -18.65 3.81 9.71
CA GLY A 90 -17.50 2.92 9.57
C GLY A 90 -17.86 1.49 9.96
N ASP A 91 -17.00 0.54 9.61
CA ASP A 91 -17.16 -0.82 10.09
C ASP A 91 -16.74 -0.88 11.58
N VAL A 92 -17.72 -1.04 12.46
CA VAL A 92 -17.50 -1.18 13.91
C VAL A 92 -16.67 -2.43 14.21
N THR A 93 -16.70 -3.43 13.32
CA THR A 93 -15.89 -4.64 13.47
C THR A 93 -14.39 -4.33 13.41
N GLU A 94 -13.94 -3.38 12.59
CA GLU A 94 -12.51 -3.02 12.48
C GLU A 94 -12.00 -2.45 13.79
N LEU A 95 -12.71 -1.49 14.38
CA LEU A 95 -12.34 -0.90 15.66
C LEU A 95 -12.39 -1.94 16.80
N SER A 96 -13.38 -2.83 16.77
CA SER A 96 -13.48 -3.91 17.76
C SER A 96 -12.32 -4.89 17.63
N ILE A 97 -11.93 -5.25 16.41
CA ILE A 97 -10.79 -6.12 16.14
C ILE A 97 -9.51 -5.44 16.63
N ALA A 98 -9.31 -4.16 16.27
CA ALA A 98 -8.12 -3.41 16.66
C ALA A 98 -7.94 -3.38 18.19
N ARG A 99 -9.02 -3.14 18.94
CA ARG A 99 -9.05 -3.16 20.41
C ARG A 99 -8.81 -4.55 21.00
N SER A 100 -9.40 -5.59 20.40
CA SER A 100 -9.20 -6.96 20.87
C SER A 100 -7.73 -7.39 20.83
N TYR A 101 -6.97 -6.91 19.85
CA TYR A 101 -5.53 -7.19 19.77
C TYR A 101 -4.69 -6.34 20.72
N LEU A 102 -5.16 -5.18 21.17
CA LEU A 102 -4.53 -4.45 22.27
C LEU A 102 -4.66 -5.25 23.58
N GLU A 103 -5.85 -5.76 23.87
CA GLU A 103 -6.11 -6.59 25.05
C GLU A 103 -5.30 -7.89 25.01
N ALA A 104 -5.23 -8.55 23.85
CA ALA A 104 -4.39 -9.73 23.65
C ALA A 104 -2.89 -9.42 23.86
N ALA A 105 -2.41 -8.29 23.33
CA ALA A 105 -1.02 -7.87 23.52
C ALA A 105 -0.72 -7.61 25.01
N ASP A 106 -1.62 -6.95 25.74
CA ASP A 106 -1.46 -6.70 27.17
C ASP A 106 -1.37 -8.01 27.97
N ALA A 107 -2.23 -8.98 27.67
CA ALA A 107 -2.20 -10.29 28.30
C ALA A 107 -0.89 -11.03 28.00
N ASP A 108 -0.48 -11.11 26.72
CA ASP A 108 0.76 -11.80 26.32
C ASP A 108 2.00 -11.13 26.91
N ILE A 109 2.03 -9.79 26.96
CA ILE A 109 3.11 -9.03 27.60
C ILE A 109 3.19 -9.38 29.09
N SER A 110 2.06 -9.41 29.79
CA SER A 110 2.01 -9.75 31.20
C SER A 110 2.52 -11.17 31.44
N ASP A 111 1.99 -12.14 30.68
CA ASP A 111 2.38 -13.54 30.79
C ASP A 111 3.88 -13.72 30.55
N MET A 112 4.44 -13.11 29.50
CA MET A 112 5.88 -13.20 29.24
C MET A 112 6.74 -12.55 30.32
N LYS A 113 6.31 -11.41 30.90
CA LYS A 113 7.01 -10.76 32.02
C LYS A 113 7.00 -11.64 33.28
N ASP A 114 5.87 -12.27 33.59
CA ASP A 114 5.78 -13.21 34.71
C ASP A 114 6.71 -14.42 34.50
N GLN A 115 6.82 -14.94 33.27
CA GLN A 115 7.75 -16.03 32.96
C GLN A 115 9.22 -15.61 33.04
N ILE A 116 9.54 -14.37 32.66
CA ILE A 116 10.88 -13.80 32.87
C ILE A 116 11.25 -13.82 34.36
N ASP A 117 10.37 -13.31 35.22
CA ASP A 117 10.61 -13.23 36.66
C ASP A 117 10.74 -14.63 37.30
N LEU A 118 9.90 -15.58 36.89
CA LEU A 118 9.97 -16.96 37.37
C LEU A 118 11.28 -17.65 36.98
N ILE A 119 11.74 -17.45 35.74
CA ILE A 119 13.03 -18.00 35.29
C ILE A 119 14.19 -17.38 36.07
N ASP A 120 14.19 -16.05 36.22
CA ASP A 120 15.26 -15.33 36.91
C ASP A 120 15.33 -15.74 38.40
N LYS A 121 14.17 -15.92 39.05
CA LYS A 121 14.09 -16.43 40.42
C LYS A 121 14.60 -17.87 40.55
N ALA A 122 14.18 -18.77 39.67
CA ALA A 122 14.64 -20.16 39.71
C ALA A 122 16.17 -20.25 39.57
N ARG A 123 16.74 -19.47 38.64
CA ARG A 123 18.18 -19.36 38.45
C ARG A 123 18.90 -18.81 39.68
N ALA A 124 18.37 -17.74 40.29
CA ALA A 124 18.94 -17.18 41.53
C ALA A 124 18.92 -18.19 42.70
N GLU A 125 17.92 -19.07 42.73
CA GLU A 125 17.78 -20.15 43.70
C GLU A 125 18.56 -21.43 43.32
N ASN A 126 19.39 -21.38 42.27
CA ASN A 126 20.12 -22.52 41.69
C ASN A 126 19.23 -23.73 41.36
N ARG A 127 17.97 -23.49 40.97
CA ARG A 127 17.05 -24.50 40.45
C ARG A 127 16.94 -24.40 38.94
N GLU A 128 16.73 -25.53 38.28
CA GLU A 128 16.40 -25.54 36.86
C GLU A 128 15.01 -24.90 36.64
N PRO A 129 14.89 -23.87 35.80
CA PRO A 129 13.60 -23.28 35.47
C PRO A 129 12.72 -24.24 34.67
N ASP A 130 11.40 -24.17 34.90
CA ASP A 130 10.44 -24.77 33.98
C ASP A 130 10.25 -23.87 32.76
N TYR A 131 10.69 -24.36 31.60
CA TYR A 131 10.63 -23.63 30.34
C TYR A 131 9.35 -23.88 29.54
N VAL A 132 8.51 -24.84 29.93
CA VAL A 132 7.30 -25.17 29.16
C VAL A 132 6.31 -23.99 29.15
N PRO A 133 5.97 -23.36 30.29
CA PRO A 133 5.08 -22.20 30.30
C PRO A 133 5.72 -20.99 29.60
N ALA A 134 7.02 -20.79 29.77
CA ALA A 134 7.79 -19.74 29.10
C ALA A 134 7.77 -19.86 27.57
N THR A 135 7.94 -21.09 27.06
CA THR A 135 7.90 -21.38 25.62
C THR A 135 6.50 -21.15 25.06
N SER A 136 5.46 -21.51 25.80
CA SER A 136 4.07 -21.27 25.41
C SER A 136 3.75 -19.77 25.36
N ALA A 137 4.10 -19.02 26.41
CA ALA A 137 3.90 -17.57 26.47
C ALA A 137 4.67 -16.84 25.34
N LEU A 138 5.92 -17.24 25.09
CA LEU A 138 6.73 -16.72 23.99
C LEU A 138 6.08 -16.97 22.63
N GLY A 139 5.58 -18.19 22.39
CA GLY A 139 4.89 -18.55 21.16
C GLY A 139 3.63 -17.71 20.91
N GLY A 140 2.84 -17.47 21.98
CA GLY A 140 1.67 -16.60 21.97
C GLY A 140 2.02 -15.15 21.62
N GLY A 141 2.94 -14.55 22.37
CA GLY A 141 3.37 -13.17 22.15
C GLY A 141 3.94 -12.91 20.75
N ILE A 142 4.72 -13.86 20.21
CA ILE A 142 5.22 -13.78 18.82
C ILE A 142 4.07 -13.79 17.81
N ASN A 143 3.06 -14.64 18.00
CA ASN A 143 1.91 -14.70 17.09
C ASN A 143 1.06 -13.43 17.16
N THR A 144 0.85 -12.86 18.35
CA THR A 144 0.16 -11.58 18.54
C THR A 144 0.92 -10.44 17.89
N PHE A 145 2.25 -10.36 18.09
CA PHE A 145 3.11 -9.38 17.41
C PHE A 145 2.94 -9.43 15.89
N ARG A 146 3.06 -10.62 15.28
CA ARG A 146 2.91 -10.79 13.83
C ARG A 146 1.52 -10.39 13.34
N THR A 147 0.50 -10.71 14.12
CA THR A 147 -0.88 -10.43 13.74
C THR A 147 -1.14 -8.92 13.75
N ILE A 148 -0.73 -8.21 14.80
CA ILE A 148 -0.83 -6.75 14.87
C ILE A 148 -0.03 -6.09 13.73
N LYS A 149 1.21 -6.53 13.48
CA LYS A 149 2.05 -6.02 12.37
C LYS A 149 1.36 -6.15 11.02
N LYS A 150 0.61 -7.24 10.79
CA LYS A 150 -0.15 -7.48 9.54
C LYS A 150 -1.47 -6.69 9.46
N LEU A 151 -2.04 -6.28 10.59
CA LEU A 151 -3.33 -5.57 10.65
C LEU A 151 -3.17 -4.06 10.47
N ILE A 152 -2.14 -3.45 11.08
CA ILE A 152 -1.92 -2.00 11.04
C ILE A 152 -2.04 -1.42 9.61
N PRO A 153 -1.38 -1.96 8.56
CA PRO A 153 -1.50 -1.39 7.21
C PRO A 153 -2.92 -1.44 6.64
N LYS A 154 -3.70 -2.46 7.02
CA LYS A 154 -5.11 -2.60 6.60
C LYS A 154 -5.98 -1.57 7.31
N GLU A 155 -5.77 -1.38 8.61
CA GLU A 155 -6.49 -0.39 9.41
C GLU A 155 -6.16 1.05 8.95
N GLU A 156 -4.90 1.35 8.61
CA GLU A 156 -4.48 2.64 8.03
C GLU A 156 -5.11 2.91 6.66
N ALA A 157 -5.20 1.89 5.80
CA ALA A 157 -5.89 2.00 4.53
C ALA A 157 -7.38 2.32 4.73
N MET A 158 -8.00 1.75 5.77
CA MET A 158 -9.39 2.03 6.14
C MET A 158 -9.57 3.45 6.68
N VAL A 159 -8.66 3.94 7.53
CA VAL A 159 -8.65 5.36 7.96
C VAL A 159 -8.57 6.29 6.74
N THR A 160 -7.63 6.04 5.82
CA THR A 160 -7.46 6.82 4.59
C THR A 160 -8.76 6.85 3.77
N LYS A 161 -9.40 5.70 3.62
CA LYS A 161 -10.69 5.56 2.94
C LYS A 161 -11.80 6.37 3.62
N ARG A 162 -11.93 6.28 4.96
CA ARG A 162 -12.90 7.05 5.75
C ARG A 162 -12.67 8.56 5.64
N ASN A 163 -11.41 9.00 5.64
CA ASN A 163 -11.06 10.42 5.45
C ASN A 163 -11.49 10.95 4.07
N GLY A 164 -11.36 10.14 3.02
CA GLY A 164 -11.90 10.47 1.69
C GLY A 164 -13.43 10.65 1.70
N VAL A 165 -14.14 9.79 2.44
CA VAL A 165 -15.60 9.88 2.60
C VAL A 165 -15.99 11.14 3.38
N VAL A 166 -15.29 11.44 4.48
CA VAL A 166 -15.50 12.67 5.26
C VAL A 166 -15.36 13.91 4.37
N ALA A 167 -14.35 13.95 3.50
CA ALA A 167 -14.17 15.07 2.56
C ALA A 167 -15.34 15.16 1.55
N ALA A 168 -15.78 14.03 0.97
CA ALA A 168 -16.89 13.99 0.03
C ALA A 168 -18.22 14.43 0.67
N TRP A 169 -18.53 13.92 1.86
CA TRP A 169 -19.74 14.28 2.60
C TRP A 169 -19.72 15.71 3.12
N THR A 170 -18.56 16.24 3.51
CA THR A 170 -18.44 17.67 3.86
C THR A 170 -18.79 18.56 2.67
N ARG A 171 -18.37 18.18 1.45
CA ARG A 171 -18.78 18.88 0.23
C ARG A 171 -20.26 18.72 -0.08
N SER A 172 -20.82 17.53 0.15
CA SER A 172 -22.26 17.26 0.02
C SER A 172 -23.10 18.19 0.90
N VAL A 173 -22.72 18.34 2.18
CA VAL A 173 -23.35 19.30 3.11
C VAL A 173 -23.27 20.73 2.57
N ALA A 174 -22.12 21.13 2.04
CA ALA A 174 -21.95 22.46 1.46
C ALA A 174 -22.84 22.68 0.22
N ASP A 175 -22.99 21.67 -0.65
CA ASP A 175 -23.88 21.76 -1.81
C ASP A 175 -25.35 21.91 -1.38
N PHE A 176 -25.80 21.10 -0.41
CA PHE A 176 -27.16 21.19 0.11
C PHE A 176 -27.44 22.53 0.80
N ARG A 177 -26.49 23.04 1.62
CA ARG A 177 -26.62 24.37 2.22
C ARG A 177 -26.68 25.45 1.15
N GLY A 178 -25.81 25.38 0.14
CA GLY A 178 -25.83 26.32 -0.99
C GLY A 178 -27.13 26.26 -1.79
N ALA A 179 -27.71 25.07 -1.98
CA ALA A 179 -29.02 24.93 -2.62
C ALA A 179 -30.12 25.64 -1.81
N HIS A 180 -30.17 25.40 -0.50
CA HIS A 180 -31.15 26.03 0.40
C HIS A 180 -30.94 27.55 0.56
N GLU A 181 -29.69 28.02 0.55
CA GLU A 181 -29.36 29.45 0.61
C GLU A 181 -29.85 30.20 -0.63
N LEU A 182 -29.78 29.56 -1.80
CA LEU A 182 -30.25 30.14 -3.07
C LEU A 182 -31.76 29.93 -3.31
N ASP A 183 -32.34 28.88 -2.74
CA ASP A 183 -33.77 28.60 -2.76
C ASP A 183 -34.27 28.19 -1.36
N ALA A 184 -34.76 29.17 -0.60
CA ALA A 184 -35.26 28.94 0.75
C ALA A 184 -36.50 28.03 0.81
N ALA A 185 -37.19 27.79 -0.33
CA ALA A 185 -38.30 26.86 -0.39
C ALA A 185 -37.83 25.39 -0.37
N ASP A 186 -36.55 25.13 -0.69
CA ASP A 186 -35.95 23.80 -0.64
C ASP A 186 -35.62 23.40 0.81
N ALA A 187 -36.66 23.13 1.60
CA ALA A 187 -36.53 22.63 2.97
C ALA A 187 -35.84 21.25 3.02
N GLN A 188 -35.91 20.47 1.93
CA GLN A 188 -35.31 19.16 1.86
C GLN A 188 -33.78 19.24 1.79
N ALA A 189 -33.22 20.21 1.07
CA ALA A 189 -31.79 20.46 1.07
C ALA A 189 -31.27 20.75 2.49
N LYS A 190 -31.95 21.62 3.25
CA LYS A 190 -31.61 21.85 4.66
C LYS A 190 -31.64 20.57 5.49
N ALA A 191 -32.75 19.81 5.41
CA ALA A 191 -32.89 18.56 6.15
C ALA A 191 -31.80 17.52 5.80
N ASN A 192 -31.41 17.43 4.52
CA ASN A 192 -30.33 16.56 4.08
C ASN A 192 -28.97 17.01 4.63
N ALA A 193 -28.68 18.32 4.61
CA ALA A 193 -27.45 18.86 5.16
C ALA A 193 -27.31 18.52 6.65
N ASP A 194 -28.37 18.73 7.42
CA ASP A 194 -28.40 18.44 8.86
C ASP A 194 -28.22 16.92 9.13
N ALA A 195 -28.92 16.07 8.37
CA ALA A 195 -28.79 14.61 8.50
C ALA A 195 -27.37 14.10 8.18
N ILE A 196 -26.73 14.65 7.14
CA ILE A 196 -25.36 14.26 6.77
C ILE A 196 -24.34 14.79 7.78
N GLU A 197 -24.59 15.95 8.41
CA GLU A 197 -23.72 16.48 9.45
C GLU A 197 -23.68 15.57 10.70
N GLU A 198 -24.80 14.97 11.08
CA GLU A 198 -24.84 13.94 12.12
C GLU A 198 -24.02 12.70 11.74
N LEU A 199 -24.17 12.21 10.51
CA LEU A 199 -23.38 11.08 10.01
C LEU A 199 -21.88 11.40 9.95
N LEU A 200 -21.51 12.62 9.54
CA LEU A 200 -20.13 13.10 9.55
C LEU A 200 -19.54 13.11 10.94
N ARG A 201 -20.29 13.57 11.95
CA ARG A 201 -19.83 13.59 13.34
C ARG A 201 -19.55 12.17 13.84
N ALA A 202 -20.45 11.23 13.54
CA ALA A 202 -20.26 9.82 13.89
C ALA A 202 -19.02 9.22 13.19
N LEU A 203 -18.92 9.39 11.87
CA LEU A 203 -17.81 8.84 11.08
C LEU A 203 -16.45 9.41 11.51
N ARG A 204 -16.38 10.71 11.81
CA ARG A 204 -15.15 11.35 12.34
C ARG A 204 -14.76 10.75 13.68
N ARG A 205 -15.71 10.61 14.61
CA ARG A 205 -15.47 9.99 15.92
C ARG A 205 -14.93 8.56 15.79
N GLU A 206 -15.55 7.75 14.94
CA GLU A 206 -15.11 6.37 14.69
C GLU A 206 -13.74 6.30 14.01
N THR A 207 -13.43 7.26 13.14
CA THR A 207 -12.13 7.34 12.47
C THR A 207 -11.03 7.71 13.45
N THR A 208 -11.23 8.74 14.28
CA THR A 208 -10.29 9.12 15.34
C THR A 208 -10.07 7.99 16.34
N ALA A 209 -11.13 7.28 16.74
CA ALA A 209 -10.99 6.13 17.64
C ALA A 209 -10.16 4.98 17.03
N LEU A 210 -10.22 4.79 15.70
CA LEU A 210 -9.39 3.82 14.99
C LEU A 210 -7.94 4.30 14.88
N GLU A 211 -7.71 5.59 14.59
CA GLU A 211 -6.37 6.19 14.59
C GLU A 211 -5.67 6.05 15.96
N GLU A 212 -6.40 6.30 17.05
CA GLU A 212 -5.91 6.09 18.42
C GLU A 212 -5.56 4.63 18.70
N ALA A 213 -6.39 3.69 18.22
CA ALA A 213 -6.13 2.25 18.37
C ALA A 213 -4.88 1.81 17.60
N ILE A 214 -4.70 2.29 16.35
CA ILE A 214 -3.51 2.00 15.53
C ILE A 214 -2.24 2.51 16.24
N GLU A 215 -2.28 3.73 16.80
CA GLU A 215 -1.14 4.29 17.52
C GLU A 215 -0.83 3.50 18.80
N ALA A 216 -1.85 3.05 19.53
CA ALA A 216 -1.66 2.16 20.66
C ALA A 216 -1.07 0.80 20.23
N GLN A 217 -1.49 0.25 19.09
CA GLN A 217 -0.97 -1.01 18.57
C GLN A 217 0.51 -0.91 18.21
N ARG A 218 0.95 0.21 17.62
CA ARG A 218 2.38 0.46 17.33
C ARG A 218 3.23 0.43 18.61
N LYS A 219 2.76 1.11 19.66
CA LYS A 219 3.42 1.07 20.98
C LYS A 219 3.46 -0.35 21.54
N LYS A 220 2.38 -1.12 21.38
CA LYS A 220 2.32 -2.53 21.79
C LYS A 220 3.26 -3.41 20.98
N LEU A 221 3.49 -3.15 19.69
CA LEU A 221 4.51 -3.86 18.90
C LEU A 221 5.91 -3.65 19.46
N GLU A 222 6.27 -2.41 19.81
CA GLU A 222 7.57 -2.11 20.42
C GLU A 222 7.74 -2.83 21.76
N GLU A 223 6.71 -2.78 22.63
CA GLU A 223 6.72 -3.47 23.92
C GLU A 223 6.79 -5.00 23.76
N LEU A 224 5.96 -5.58 22.90
CA LEU A 224 6.00 -7.01 22.57
C LEU A 224 7.40 -7.40 22.07
N ARG A 225 7.98 -6.65 21.13
CA ARG A 225 9.33 -6.95 20.60
C ARG A 225 10.37 -6.97 21.70
N ALA A 226 10.33 -5.99 22.61
CA ALA A 226 11.27 -5.92 23.73
C ALA A 226 11.12 -7.11 24.69
N VAL A 227 9.89 -7.42 25.10
CA VAL A 227 9.61 -8.52 26.04
C VAL A 227 9.91 -9.88 25.41
N ILE A 228 9.56 -10.09 24.13
CA ILE A 228 9.91 -11.29 23.36
C ILE A 228 11.44 -11.48 23.36
N GLN A 229 12.21 -10.44 23.03
CA GLN A 229 13.68 -10.52 23.02
C GLN A 229 14.26 -10.82 24.41
N GLU A 230 13.70 -10.24 25.47
CA GLU A 230 14.13 -10.53 26.85
C GLU A 230 13.84 -11.97 27.27
N LEU A 231 12.68 -12.52 26.89
CA LEU A 231 12.33 -13.90 27.19
C LEU A 231 13.17 -14.89 26.36
N VAL A 232 13.42 -14.61 25.08
CA VAL A 232 14.30 -15.41 24.21
C VAL A 232 15.71 -15.57 24.80
N LYS A 233 16.28 -14.51 25.40
CA LYS A 233 17.60 -14.59 26.05
C LYS A 233 17.65 -15.61 27.19
N ARG A 234 16.52 -15.86 27.84
CA ARG A 234 16.39 -16.72 29.03
C ARG A 234 16.06 -18.17 28.68
N ILE A 235 15.45 -18.42 27.53
CA ILE A 235 15.09 -19.78 27.09
C ILE A 235 16.29 -20.40 26.33
N PRO A 236 16.67 -21.66 26.63
CA PRO A 236 17.65 -22.41 25.84
C PRO A 236 17.21 -22.61 24.39
N ASP A 237 18.16 -22.61 23.45
CA ASP A 237 17.86 -22.65 22.01
C ASP A 237 17.09 -23.91 21.57
N ASP A 238 17.34 -25.05 22.22
CA ASP A 238 16.64 -26.32 21.98
C ASP A 238 15.18 -26.32 22.47
N LYS A 239 14.81 -25.35 23.31
CA LYS A 239 13.47 -25.17 23.88
C LYS A 239 12.71 -24.01 23.25
N LEU A 240 13.34 -23.21 22.38
CA LEU A 240 12.66 -22.09 21.72
C LEU A 240 11.53 -22.59 20.80
N PRO A 241 10.42 -21.86 20.72
CA PRO A 241 9.35 -22.23 19.81
C PRO A 241 9.81 -22.07 18.35
N GLN A 242 9.29 -22.91 17.46
CA GLN A 242 9.69 -22.92 16.04
C GLN A 242 9.48 -21.55 15.36
N ASN A 243 8.53 -20.76 15.88
CA ASN A 243 8.16 -19.48 15.33
C ASN A 243 9.11 -18.34 15.77
N THR A 244 10.23 -18.58 16.45
CA THR A 244 11.16 -17.53 16.92
C THR A 244 12.07 -16.94 15.84
N GLU A 245 12.54 -17.74 14.87
CA GLU A 245 13.49 -17.29 13.83
C GLU A 245 12.84 -16.45 12.71
N GLY A 246 11.51 -16.50 12.56
CA GLY A 246 10.78 -15.80 11.49
C GLY A 246 10.96 -16.42 10.10
N GLU A 247 9.99 -16.24 9.22
CA GLU A 247 10.03 -16.79 7.84
C GLU A 247 10.51 -15.73 6.82
N GLY A 248 11.71 -15.16 7.04
CA GLY A 248 12.40 -14.36 6.02
C GLY A 248 12.21 -12.85 6.06
N ASP A 249 11.55 -12.30 7.08
CA ASP A 249 11.58 -10.87 7.40
C ASP A 249 12.52 -10.64 8.60
N ASP A 250 13.56 -9.82 8.42
CA ASP A 250 14.58 -9.53 9.45
C ASP A 250 13.93 -8.91 10.71
N ASP A 251 12.77 -8.26 10.56
CA ASP A 251 12.01 -7.69 11.68
C ASP A 251 11.16 -8.72 12.44
N GLU A 252 11.07 -9.96 11.96
CA GLU A 252 10.37 -11.07 12.63
C GLU A 252 11.30 -12.13 13.20
N ASN A 253 12.62 -11.89 13.11
CA ASN A 253 13.62 -12.70 13.78
C ASN A 253 13.89 -12.15 15.18
N PHE A 254 13.51 -12.91 16.19
CA PHE A 254 13.67 -12.51 17.59
C PHE A 254 14.92 -13.09 18.24
N LEU A 255 15.71 -13.89 17.51
CA LEU A 255 16.99 -14.36 18.01
C LEU A 255 18.00 -13.21 18.09
N PRO A 256 18.79 -13.12 19.17
CA PRO A 256 19.96 -12.26 19.23
C PRO A 256 20.90 -12.52 18.05
N PRO A 257 21.61 -11.50 17.51
CA PRO A 257 22.49 -11.65 16.34
C PRO A 257 23.49 -12.80 16.46
N GLU A 258 23.97 -13.07 17.67
CA GLU A 258 24.95 -14.13 17.97
C GLU A 258 24.37 -15.55 17.82
N ARG A 259 23.04 -15.68 17.92
CA ARG A 259 22.31 -16.95 17.80
C ARG A 259 21.68 -17.14 16.42
N GLN A 260 21.76 -16.15 15.54
CA GLN A 260 21.23 -16.25 14.19
C GLN A 260 22.13 -17.12 13.32
N LYS A 261 21.53 -18.03 12.55
CA LYS A 261 22.26 -18.79 11.54
C LYS A 261 22.82 -17.84 10.48
N PRO A 262 24.05 -18.03 9.99
CA PRO A 262 24.60 -17.22 8.90
C PRO A 262 23.66 -17.28 7.69
N LYS A 263 23.24 -16.11 7.16
CA LYS A 263 22.41 -16.06 5.95
C LYS A 263 23.15 -16.78 4.80
N PRO A 264 22.49 -17.68 4.06
CA PRO A 264 23.08 -18.27 2.86
C PRO A 264 23.41 -17.13 1.88
N GLY A 265 24.71 -16.89 1.63
CA GLY A 265 25.19 -15.83 0.75
C GLY A 265 25.77 -14.59 1.45
N ALA A 266 25.70 -14.47 2.78
CA ALA A 266 26.35 -13.40 3.55
C ALA A 266 27.74 -13.81 4.07
N GLY A 267 28.41 -14.71 3.36
CA GLY A 267 29.85 -14.87 3.53
C GLY A 267 30.52 -13.71 2.81
N ASP A 268 31.20 -12.84 3.57
CA ASP A 268 32.34 -12.09 3.02
C ASP A 268 33.12 -13.07 2.12
N PRO A 269 33.41 -12.74 0.84
CA PRO A 269 34.32 -13.56 0.07
C PRO A 269 35.61 -13.59 0.87
N LYS A 270 35.87 -14.70 1.59
CA LYS A 270 37.10 -14.90 2.34
C LYS A 270 38.20 -14.54 1.37
N LYS A 271 38.89 -13.43 1.65
CA LYS A 271 40.14 -13.07 0.99
C LYS A 271 41.00 -14.32 1.13
N GLY A 272 41.14 -15.07 0.04
CA GLY A 272 41.92 -16.29 0.03
C GLY A 272 43.30 -15.94 0.60
N LYS A 273 43.79 -16.74 1.54
CA LYS A 273 45.18 -16.55 1.98
C LYS A 273 46.07 -16.73 0.74
N PRO A 274 47.15 -15.94 0.58
CA PRO A 274 48.01 -16.04 -0.59
C PRO A 274 48.49 -17.49 -0.74
N GLY A 275 48.16 -18.13 -1.87
CA GLY A 275 48.61 -19.48 -2.20
C GLY A 275 47.55 -20.59 -2.20
N GLU A 276 46.29 -20.32 -1.86
CA GLU A 276 45.21 -21.32 -2.03
C GLU A 276 44.49 -21.13 -3.38
N GLU A 277 44.43 -22.21 -4.17
CA GLU A 277 43.66 -22.27 -5.42
C GLU A 277 42.17 -22.10 -5.14
N GLN A 278 41.61 -20.98 -5.56
CA GLN A 278 40.18 -20.73 -5.48
C GLN A 278 39.46 -21.57 -6.56
N LYS A 279 38.52 -22.42 -6.14
CA LYS A 279 37.60 -23.09 -7.06
C LYS A 279 36.60 -22.07 -7.61
N MET A 280 36.84 -21.63 -8.83
CA MET A 280 35.93 -20.77 -9.58
C MET A 280 34.67 -21.55 -9.97
N THR A 281 33.50 -20.93 -9.84
CA THR A 281 32.24 -21.54 -10.30
C THR A 281 32.19 -21.58 -11.84
N GLU A 282 31.44 -22.52 -12.42
CA GLU A 282 31.37 -22.68 -13.89
C GLU A 282 30.87 -21.40 -14.60
N GLN A 283 30.03 -20.62 -13.92
CA GLN A 283 29.50 -19.36 -14.43
C GLN A 283 30.55 -18.24 -14.41
N GLU A 284 31.38 -18.16 -13.37
CA GLU A 284 32.52 -17.24 -13.31
C GLU A 284 33.59 -17.59 -14.35
N ALA A 285 33.86 -18.89 -14.55
CA ALA A 285 34.78 -19.37 -15.58
C ALA A 285 34.32 -18.97 -16.99
N ARG A 286 33.01 -19.07 -17.27
CA ARG A 286 32.42 -18.63 -18.54
C ARG A 286 32.51 -17.12 -18.74
N GLY A 287 32.25 -16.33 -17.70
CA GLY A 287 32.38 -14.87 -17.76
C GLY A 287 33.82 -14.39 -18.00
N SER A 288 34.81 -15.02 -17.35
CA SER A 288 36.23 -14.71 -17.57
C SER A 288 36.69 -15.09 -18.98
N LEU A 289 36.17 -16.18 -19.56
CA LEU A 289 36.46 -16.61 -20.93
C LEU A 289 35.86 -15.66 -21.98
N GLU A 290 34.70 -15.09 -21.69
CA GLU A 290 34.03 -14.12 -22.56
C GLU A 290 34.76 -12.76 -22.55
N GLY A 291 35.31 -12.35 -21.39
CA GLY A 291 36.21 -11.20 -21.28
C GLY A 291 37.51 -11.36 -22.10
N LEU A 292 38.14 -12.54 -22.04
CA LEU A 292 39.35 -12.87 -22.81
C LEU A 292 39.10 -12.86 -24.33
N LYS A 293 37.92 -13.31 -24.79
CA LYS A 293 37.54 -13.22 -26.22
C LYS A 293 37.43 -11.78 -26.71
N ASN A 294 36.98 -10.85 -25.87
CA ASN A 294 36.89 -9.43 -26.20
C ASN A 294 38.25 -8.72 -26.20
N GLU A 295 39.22 -9.21 -25.42
CA GLU A 295 40.58 -8.66 -25.37
C GLU A 295 41.49 -9.16 -26.51
N PHE A 296 41.34 -10.42 -26.96
CA PHE A 296 42.10 -10.94 -28.12
C PHE A 296 41.59 -10.42 -29.49
N GLY A 297 40.39 -9.83 -29.55
CA GLY A 297 39.79 -9.29 -30.77
C GLY A 297 40.18 -7.85 -31.13
N ARG A 298 40.81 -7.11 -30.19
CA ARG A 298 41.30 -5.75 -30.46
C ARG A 298 42.78 -5.81 -30.79
N LYS A 299 43.14 -5.47 -32.04
CA LYS A 299 44.53 -5.25 -32.46
C LYS A 299 45.20 -4.27 -31.47
N MET A 300 46.16 -4.77 -30.70
CA MET A 300 47.08 -3.94 -29.91
C MET A 300 47.93 -3.08 -30.84
N PRO A 301 48.04 -1.75 -30.63
CA PRO A 301 48.91 -0.90 -31.44
C PRO A 301 50.37 -1.14 -31.01
N ALA A 302 51.14 -1.79 -31.87
CA ALA A 302 52.59 -1.90 -31.71
C ALA A 302 53.24 -0.56 -32.10
N GLY A 303 53.90 0.07 -31.12
CA GLY A 303 54.75 1.24 -31.35
C GLY A 303 56.06 0.84 -32.05
N GLY A 304 56.45 1.63 -33.05
CA GLY A 304 57.72 1.54 -33.76
C GLY A 304 57.93 2.78 -34.63
N GLN A 305 59.12 3.36 -34.53
CA GLN A 305 59.49 4.73 -34.89
C GLN A 305 59.87 4.96 -36.37
N ASP A 306 59.81 6.25 -36.73
CA ASP A 306 60.58 6.99 -37.76
C ASP A 306 60.15 6.99 -39.23
N GLY A 307 59.86 8.19 -39.76
CA GLY A 307 60.15 8.52 -41.16
C GLY A 307 59.24 9.53 -41.88
N LYS A 308 59.63 10.81 -41.85
CA LYS A 308 59.45 11.86 -42.89
C LYS A 308 58.03 12.31 -43.33
N GLY A 309 57.78 13.59 -43.07
CA GLY A 309 57.56 14.59 -44.12
C GLY A 309 56.12 15.06 -44.37
N GLY A 310 55.93 16.37 -44.44
CA GLY A 310 54.86 16.97 -45.26
C GLY A 310 53.94 17.96 -44.56
N SER A 311 54.26 19.24 -44.76
CA SER A 311 53.47 20.45 -44.53
C SER A 311 51.98 20.38 -44.94
N GLY A 312 51.14 21.11 -44.20
CA GLY A 312 50.17 22.02 -44.81
C GLY A 312 48.67 21.71 -44.66
N GLY A 313 47.92 22.72 -44.18
CA GLY A 313 46.62 23.07 -44.76
C GLY A 313 45.35 22.72 -43.97
N LYS A 314 44.63 23.75 -43.50
CA LYS A 314 43.18 23.70 -43.31
C LYS A 314 42.50 23.65 -44.69
N ALA A 315 41.39 22.91 -44.81
CA ALA A 315 40.03 23.41 -45.14
C ALA A 315 39.11 22.33 -45.77
N ASN A 316 37.82 22.43 -45.39
CA ASN A 316 36.61 22.25 -46.18
C ASN A 316 36.11 20.88 -46.72
N ASP A 317 34.87 20.60 -46.31
CA ASP A 317 33.66 20.31 -47.13
C ASP A 317 33.41 18.96 -47.82
N LYS A 318 32.08 18.69 -47.86
CA LYS A 318 31.27 17.83 -48.77
C LYS A 318 31.16 16.35 -48.39
N LYS A 319 29.97 15.86 -48.02
CA LYS A 319 28.69 15.66 -48.76
C LYS A 319 28.59 14.26 -49.36
N GLY A 320 27.47 13.59 -49.03
CA GLY A 320 26.80 12.56 -49.83
C GLY A 320 27.21 11.13 -49.48
N LYS A 321 26.35 10.12 -49.57
CA LYS A 321 24.93 10.09 -49.95
C LYS A 321 24.44 8.65 -49.66
N ASP A 322 23.19 8.55 -49.26
CA ASP A 322 22.17 7.50 -49.49
C ASP A 322 22.62 6.08 -49.86
N TYR A 323 22.17 5.10 -49.07
CA TYR A 323 21.02 4.26 -49.41
C TYR A 323 20.23 3.92 -48.14
#